data_AF-A0AAV8YFA5-F1
#
_entry.id   AF-A0AAV8YFA5-F1
#
_cell.length_a   1.000
_cell.length_b   1.000
_cell.length_c   1.000
_cell.angle_alpha   90.00
_cell.angle_beta   90.00
_cell.angle_gamma   90.00
#
_symmetry.space_group_name_H-M   'P 1'
#
loop_
_entity.id
_entity.type
_entity.pdbx_description
1 polymer ?
#
loop_
_entity_poly.entity_id
_entity_poly.type
_entity_poly.pdbx_seq_one_letter_code
_entity_poly.pdbx_strand_id
1 'polypeptide(L)'
;MAISEIQQREFEISTNCHICEKPFEVDDKKIRDHCHLTGKYRGPAHSSCNLNYKNSFTVPVVFHNLTGYDSHLLIKDLAKSKFSSIRLLPINKEKYISFTKSVSDSQIKFRFIDSFRFMAASLDTLSSYLRKDELINLQKEFIINENLNLLTRKGVFPYDYVDSLEKLSETKLPDKEQFYNKLNGSNITAEDYEHAKTVWNAFKIQNLGEYSDLYLKTDVILLADVFENFRQKCLNIYQLDAAYYYTLPGFTWDCMLKYTKIELEFLQDVDMLLFIERGIRGGVSQCCNRYAKANNKFMSSYNPKEPSKYLMYFDVNNLYGWAMSQALPVGEFQWMKNVENFNVHAVPDDAYEGYILEVDVEYPETLHNLHKDIPLFPEHHIPPKSKLPKLLTTLYNKTRYVVHYRNLKQALELGIRLTKIHRILKFKQFPWLKAYIELNTKLRAESKNEFEKKSF
;
A
#
# COMPACT_ATOMS: atom_id res chain seq x y z
N MET A 1 -26.45 -31.04 -13.61
CA MET A 1 -25.65 -29.99 -14.26
C MET A 1 -25.34 -30.45 -15.68
N ALA A 2 -25.72 -29.69 -16.69
CA ALA A 2 -25.39 -30.02 -18.08
C ALA A 2 -24.05 -29.37 -18.44
N ILE A 3 -23.08 -30.18 -18.84
CA ILE A 3 -21.78 -29.75 -19.36
C ILE A 3 -21.74 -30.07 -20.85
N SER A 4 -21.07 -29.24 -21.64
CA SER A 4 -20.89 -29.53 -23.07
C SER A 4 -19.87 -30.67 -23.27
N GLU A 5 -19.88 -31.31 -24.45
CA GLU A 5 -18.89 -32.33 -24.80
C GLU A 5 -17.44 -31.79 -24.72
N ILE A 6 -17.25 -30.52 -25.09
CA ILE A 6 -15.96 -29.84 -24.99
C ILE A 6 -15.51 -29.75 -23.53
N GLN A 7 -16.40 -29.34 -22.63
CA GLN A 7 -16.12 -29.23 -21.19
C GLN A 7 -15.89 -30.60 -20.54
N GLN A 8 -16.60 -31.63 -21.01
CA GLN A 8 -16.39 -33.00 -20.53
C GLN A 8 -15.02 -33.51 -20.96
N ARG A 9 -14.60 -33.25 -22.21
CA ARG A 9 -13.27 -33.61 -22.68
C ARG A 9 -12.17 -32.86 -21.92
N GLU A 10 -12.36 -31.56 -21.68
CA GLU A 10 -11.48 -30.75 -20.83
C GLU A 10 -11.36 -31.34 -19.43
N PHE A 11 -12.49 -31.71 -18.81
CA PHE A 11 -12.51 -32.37 -17.51
C PHE A 11 -11.71 -33.67 -17.49
N GLU A 12 -11.79 -34.50 -18.54
CA GLU A 12 -11.08 -35.76 -18.61
C GLU A 12 -9.56 -35.57 -18.76
N ILE A 13 -9.13 -34.71 -19.68
CA ILE A 13 -7.71 -34.53 -20.02
C ILE A 13 -6.92 -33.69 -18.99
N SER A 14 -7.60 -32.84 -18.21
CA SER A 14 -6.92 -31.90 -17.32
C SER A 14 -6.14 -32.59 -16.21
N THR A 15 -4.85 -32.32 -16.07
CA THR A 15 -4.02 -32.93 -15.02
C THR A 15 -4.00 -32.14 -13.71
N ASN A 16 -4.52 -30.91 -13.71
CA ASN A 16 -4.43 -29.98 -12.59
C ASN A 16 -5.81 -29.48 -12.16
N CYS A 17 -5.96 -29.22 -10.87
CA CYS A 17 -7.12 -28.57 -10.28
C CYS A 17 -7.14 -27.09 -10.66
N HIS A 18 -8.24 -26.59 -11.22
CA HIS A 18 -8.35 -25.19 -11.63
C HIS A 18 -8.40 -24.18 -10.45
N ILE A 19 -8.63 -24.66 -9.22
CA ILE A 19 -8.74 -23.81 -8.02
C ILE A 19 -7.37 -23.59 -7.37
N CYS A 20 -6.65 -24.69 -7.09
CA CYS A 20 -5.36 -24.62 -6.39
C CYS A 20 -4.16 -24.75 -7.34
N GLU A 21 -4.41 -25.01 -8.63
CA GLU A 21 -3.41 -25.18 -9.70
C GLU A 21 -2.47 -26.39 -9.52
N LYS A 22 -2.66 -27.19 -8.46
CA LYS A 22 -1.87 -28.40 -8.16
C LYS A 22 -2.34 -29.59 -9.01
N PRO A 23 -1.44 -30.55 -9.31
CA PRO A 23 -1.80 -31.77 -10.02
C PRO A 23 -2.81 -32.60 -9.20
N PHE A 24 -3.55 -33.46 -9.91
CA PHE A 24 -4.32 -34.53 -9.29
C PHE A 24 -3.42 -35.74 -9.03
N GLU A 25 -3.35 -36.18 -7.78
CA GLU A 25 -2.69 -37.43 -7.41
C GLU A 25 -3.62 -38.63 -7.70
N VAL A 26 -3.06 -39.86 -7.70
CA VAL A 26 -3.80 -41.08 -8.07
C VAL A 26 -5.05 -41.31 -7.20
N ASP A 27 -4.98 -40.93 -5.92
CA ASP A 27 -6.07 -41.09 -4.95
C ASP A 27 -7.02 -39.88 -4.89
N ASP A 28 -6.75 -38.82 -5.66
CA ASP A 28 -7.59 -37.63 -5.65
C ASP A 28 -8.92 -37.85 -6.36
N LYS A 29 -10.02 -37.59 -5.64
CA LYS A 29 -11.33 -37.53 -6.25
C LYS A 29 -11.49 -36.22 -7.05
N LYS A 30 -11.31 -36.33 -8.36
CA LYS A 30 -11.57 -35.26 -9.34
C LYS A 30 -13.06 -35.00 -9.49
N ILE A 31 -13.49 -33.75 -9.29
CA ILE A 31 -14.90 -33.35 -9.39
C ILE A 31 -15.10 -32.12 -10.27
N ARG A 32 -16.34 -31.94 -10.74
CA ARG A 32 -16.73 -30.86 -11.63
C ARG A 32 -17.22 -29.67 -10.80
N ASP A 33 -16.38 -28.65 -10.66
CA ASP A 33 -16.78 -27.40 -9.99
C ASP A 33 -17.69 -26.58 -10.91
N HIS A 34 -18.60 -25.85 -10.27
CA HIS A 34 -19.53 -24.98 -10.97
C HIS A 34 -19.94 -23.77 -10.15
N CYS A 35 -20.30 -22.71 -10.85
CA CYS A 35 -20.85 -21.54 -10.23
C CYS A 35 -22.25 -21.84 -9.68
N HIS A 36 -22.42 -21.81 -8.36
CA HIS A 36 -23.75 -21.99 -7.74
C HIS A 36 -24.77 -20.89 -8.07
N LEU A 37 -24.33 -19.74 -8.61
CA LEU A 37 -25.22 -18.67 -9.04
C LEU A 37 -25.71 -18.84 -10.49
N THR A 38 -24.82 -19.23 -11.40
CA THR A 38 -25.13 -19.29 -12.84
C THR A 38 -25.28 -20.73 -13.37
N GLY A 39 -24.94 -21.73 -12.56
CA GLY A 39 -24.88 -23.13 -12.95
C GLY A 39 -23.74 -23.47 -13.93
N LYS A 40 -22.92 -22.50 -14.33
CA LYS A 40 -21.86 -22.70 -15.34
C LYS A 40 -20.69 -23.49 -14.77
N TYR A 41 -20.19 -24.44 -15.56
CA TYR A 41 -18.96 -25.17 -15.29
C TYR A 41 -17.76 -24.23 -15.23
N ARG A 42 -16.92 -24.45 -14.23
CA ARG A 42 -15.71 -23.65 -13.99
C ARG A 42 -14.43 -24.43 -14.28
N GLY A 43 -14.42 -25.72 -13.95
CA GLY A 43 -13.26 -26.56 -14.20
C GLY A 43 -13.21 -27.82 -13.33
N PRO A 44 -12.21 -28.67 -13.55
CA PRO A 44 -11.92 -29.80 -12.69
C PRO A 44 -11.32 -29.31 -11.38
N ALA A 45 -11.75 -29.87 -10.26
CA ALA A 45 -11.26 -29.50 -8.93
C ALA A 45 -11.04 -30.71 -8.04
N HIS A 46 -10.13 -30.59 -7.06
CA HIS A 46 -10.07 -31.51 -5.93
C HIS A 46 -11.37 -31.44 -5.15
N SER A 47 -11.84 -32.57 -4.64
CA SER A 47 -13.04 -32.60 -3.78
C SER A 47 -12.94 -31.63 -2.60
N SER A 48 -11.76 -31.55 -1.97
CA SER A 48 -11.49 -30.62 -0.87
C SER A 48 -11.47 -29.16 -1.31
N CYS A 49 -10.82 -28.84 -2.44
CA CYS A 49 -10.79 -27.48 -2.97
C CYS A 49 -12.19 -26.96 -3.29
N ASN A 50 -13.01 -27.76 -3.98
CA ASN A 50 -14.38 -27.39 -4.31
C ASN A 50 -15.24 -27.13 -3.05
N LEU A 51 -15.14 -27.98 -2.02
CA LEU A 51 -15.86 -27.78 -0.76
C LEU A 51 -15.46 -26.47 -0.06
N ASN A 52 -14.20 -26.07 -0.20
CA ASN A 52 -13.67 -24.83 0.36
C ASN A 52 -13.89 -23.61 -0.54
N TYR A 53 -14.28 -23.80 -1.80
CA TYR A 53 -14.46 -22.73 -2.77
C TYR A 53 -15.81 -22.05 -2.60
N LYS A 54 -15.84 -21.11 -1.64
CA LYS A 54 -17.06 -20.39 -1.26
C LYS A 54 -17.25 -19.16 -2.14
N ASN A 55 -18.46 -18.98 -2.67
CA ASN A 55 -18.84 -17.72 -3.30
C ASN A 55 -18.87 -16.60 -2.25
N SER A 56 -18.36 -15.43 -2.60
CA SER A 56 -18.53 -14.23 -1.79
C SER A 56 -19.89 -13.61 -2.10
N PHE A 57 -20.70 -13.37 -1.07
CA PHE A 57 -21.92 -12.55 -1.14
C PHE A 57 -21.65 -11.11 -0.68
N THR A 58 -20.38 -10.68 -0.74
CA THR A 58 -19.98 -9.33 -0.37
C THR A 58 -19.93 -8.44 -1.59
N VAL A 59 -20.72 -7.36 -1.57
CA VAL A 59 -20.68 -6.29 -2.56
C VAL A 59 -19.76 -5.19 -2.04
N PRO A 60 -18.61 -4.92 -2.68
CA PRO A 60 -17.76 -3.80 -2.31
C PRO A 60 -18.43 -2.48 -2.71
N VAL A 61 -18.48 -1.54 -1.78
CA VAL A 61 -18.95 -0.17 -1.99
C VAL A 61 -17.75 0.75 -1.86
N VAL A 62 -17.36 1.41 -2.94
CA VAL A 62 -16.10 2.15 -3.02
C VAL A 62 -16.36 3.63 -2.79
N PHE A 63 -15.64 4.20 -1.84
CA PHE A 63 -15.58 5.64 -1.58
C PHE A 63 -14.13 6.10 -1.70
N HIS A 64 -13.91 7.35 -2.09
CA HIS A 64 -12.56 7.92 -2.12
C HIS A 64 -12.32 8.76 -0.86
N ASN A 65 -11.39 8.33 -0.02
CA ASN A 65 -11.09 8.91 1.28
C ASN A 65 -12.23 8.76 2.31
N LEU A 66 -12.88 7.60 2.29
CA LEU A 66 -13.94 7.21 3.23
C LEU A 66 -13.53 7.36 4.70
N THR A 67 -12.29 6.94 5.03
CA THR A 67 -11.81 7.01 6.42
C THR A 67 -11.68 8.45 6.89
N GLY A 68 -11.40 9.39 5.99
CA GLY A 68 -11.17 10.79 6.34
C GLY A 68 -12.45 11.58 6.61
N TYR A 69 -13.55 11.27 5.92
CA TYR A 69 -14.74 12.12 5.90
C TYR A 69 -16.04 11.35 6.11
N ASP A 70 -16.48 10.57 5.11
CA ASP A 70 -17.89 10.11 5.02
C ASP A 70 -18.27 9.03 6.03
N SER A 71 -17.28 8.24 6.49
CA SER A 71 -17.53 7.08 7.34
C SER A 71 -18.33 7.42 8.60
N HIS A 72 -18.06 8.56 9.23
CA HIS A 72 -18.76 8.99 10.45
C HIS A 72 -20.26 9.23 10.24
N LEU A 73 -20.60 9.91 9.14
CA LEU A 73 -21.99 10.25 8.80
C LEU A 73 -22.76 8.96 8.47
N LEU A 74 -22.18 8.12 7.61
CA LEU A 74 -22.80 6.88 7.17
C LEU A 74 -22.99 5.90 8.33
N ILE A 75 -21.96 5.67 9.16
CA ILE A 75 -22.04 4.73 10.28
C ILE A 75 -23.11 5.18 11.28
N LYS A 76 -23.20 6.48 11.58
CA LYS A 76 -24.17 7.03 12.53
C LYS A 76 -25.61 6.71 12.12
N ASP A 77 -25.93 6.82 10.84
CA ASP A 77 -27.29 6.57 10.36
C ASP A 77 -27.54 5.09 10.06
N LEU A 78 -26.55 4.38 9.51
CA LEU A 78 -26.64 2.93 9.29
C LEU A 78 -26.79 2.16 10.61
N ALA A 79 -26.17 2.63 11.70
CA ALA A 79 -26.29 2.02 13.02
C ALA A 79 -27.69 2.17 13.64
N LYS A 80 -28.47 3.18 13.25
CA LYS A 80 -29.86 3.36 13.72
C LYS A 80 -30.86 2.42 13.02
N SER A 81 -30.47 1.84 11.88
CA SER A 81 -31.33 0.92 11.13
C SER A 81 -31.59 -0.36 11.93
N LYS A 82 -32.86 -0.64 12.22
CA LYS A 82 -33.31 -1.83 12.98
C LYS A 82 -33.14 -3.15 12.22
N PHE A 83 -32.88 -3.10 10.91
CA PHE A 83 -32.97 -4.25 10.00
C PHE A 83 -31.61 -4.73 9.48
N SER A 84 -30.52 -4.49 10.22
CA SER A 84 -29.18 -4.84 9.73
C SER A 84 -28.08 -4.64 10.77
N SER A 85 -27.20 -5.63 10.93
CA SER A 85 -26.00 -5.50 11.75
C SER A 85 -24.88 -4.79 11.00
N ILE A 86 -24.11 -3.97 11.72
CA ILE A 86 -22.90 -3.32 11.20
C ILE A 86 -21.66 -3.88 11.91
N ARG A 87 -20.65 -4.27 11.12
CA ARG A 87 -19.34 -4.68 11.62
C ARG A 87 -18.33 -3.60 11.27
N LEU A 88 -17.59 -3.11 12.27
CA LEU A 88 -16.57 -2.08 12.10
C LEU A 88 -15.17 -2.71 12.08
N LEU A 89 -14.26 -2.10 11.32
CA LEU A 89 -12.82 -2.37 11.36
C LEU A 89 -12.08 -1.07 11.75
N PRO A 90 -11.96 -0.76 13.05
CA PRO A 90 -11.40 0.50 13.53
C PRO A 90 -9.85 0.50 13.49
N ILE A 91 -9.26 1.67 13.24
CA ILE A 91 -7.86 1.99 13.59
C ILE A 91 -7.83 2.51 15.03
N ASN A 92 -8.72 3.46 15.32
CA ASN A 92 -8.92 4.04 16.64
C ASN A 92 -10.40 4.43 16.78
N LYS A 93 -10.75 5.17 17.84
CA LYS A 93 -12.15 5.57 18.11
C LYS A 93 -12.75 6.50 17.04
N GLU A 94 -11.92 7.15 16.24
CA GLU A 94 -12.33 8.12 15.22
C GLU A 94 -12.19 7.53 13.81
N LYS A 95 -11.08 6.86 13.50
CA LYS A 95 -10.79 6.41 12.14
C LYS A 95 -11.12 4.93 11.95
N TYR A 96 -11.92 4.63 10.93
CA TYR A 96 -12.29 3.27 10.53
C TYR A 96 -11.66 2.91 9.17
N ILE A 97 -11.00 1.75 9.08
CA ILE A 97 -10.48 1.23 7.81
C ILE A 97 -11.63 0.90 6.86
N SER A 98 -12.67 0.25 7.41
CA SER A 98 -13.83 -0.22 6.66
C SER A 98 -14.98 -0.50 7.63
N PHE A 99 -16.19 -0.54 7.11
CA PHE A 99 -17.33 -1.11 7.79
C PHE A 99 -18.14 -1.97 6.82
N THR A 100 -18.82 -2.98 7.36
CA THR A 100 -19.65 -3.91 6.59
C THR A 100 -21.07 -3.89 7.14
N LYS A 101 -22.04 -3.66 6.26
CA LYS A 101 -23.48 -3.71 6.56
C LYS A 101 -24.05 -5.03 6.03
N SER A 102 -24.60 -5.86 6.93
CA SER A 102 -25.29 -7.09 6.52
C SER A 102 -26.77 -6.79 6.33
N VAL A 103 -27.37 -7.29 5.24
CA VAL A 103 -28.82 -7.16 5.01
C VAL A 103 -29.53 -8.26 5.80
N SER A 104 -30.55 -7.91 6.61
CA SER A 104 -31.36 -8.92 7.30
C SER A 104 -31.97 -9.91 6.31
N ASP A 105 -32.09 -11.17 6.76
CA ASP A 105 -32.69 -12.26 5.99
C ASP A 105 -31.99 -12.57 4.65
N SER A 106 -30.73 -12.14 4.50
CA SER A 106 -29.91 -12.39 3.32
C SER A 106 -28.45 -12.68 3.70
N GLN A 107 -27.75 -13.39 2.81
CA GLN A 107 -26.30 -13.56 2.91
C GLN A 107 -25.52 -12.35 2.38
N ILE A 108 -26.21 -11.39 1.75
CA ILE A 108 -25.61 -10.21 1.11
C ILE A 108 -25.05 -9.25 2.16
N LYS A 109 -23.81 -8.82 1.91
CA LYS A 109 -23.08 -7.87 2.76
C LYS A 109 -22.55 -6.74 1.90
N PHE A 110 -22.79 -5.50 2.28
CA PHE A 110 -22.17 -4.33 1.68
C PHE A 110 -20.91 -3.97 2.47
N ARG A 111 -19.74 -4.09 1.85
CA ARG A 111 -18.46 -3.73 2.47
C ARG A 111 -17.99 -2.41 1.91
N PHE A 112 -17.92 -1.41 2.76
CA PHE A 112 -17.45 -0.08 2.37
C PHE A 112 -15.93 -0.05 2.44
N ILE A 113 -15.29 0.23 1.30
CA ILE A 113 -13.83 0.29 1.18
C ILE A 113 -13.40 1.68 0.69
N ASP A 114 -12.17 2.04 1.05
CA ASP A 114 -11.58 3.33 0.75
C ASP A 114 -10.58 3.20 -0.40
N SER A 115 -10.90 3.72 -1.58
CA SER A 115 -9.99 3.69 -2.74
C SER A 115 -8.70 4.46 -2.50
N PHE A 116 -8.67 5.43 -1.58
CA PHE A 116 -7.45 6.17 -1.22
C PHE A 116 -6.43 5.28 -0.49
N ARG A 117 -6.88 4.20 0.16
CA ARG A 117 -6.00 3.18 0.74
C ARG A 117 -5.39 2.22 -0.29
N PHE A 118 -5.83 2.34 -1.55
CA PHE A 118 -5.24 1.66 -2.69
C PHE A 118 -4.40 2.61 -3.53
N MET A 119 -4.91 3.82 -3.75
CA MET A 119 -4.32 4.84 -4.61
C MET A 119 -4.29 6.17 -3.86
N ALA A 120 -3.19 6.43 -3.14
CA ALA A 120 -3.02 7.58 -2.26
C ALA A 120 -2.75 8.90 -3.04
N ALA A 121 -3.68 9.30 -3.90
CA ALA A 121 -3.67 10.55 -4.65
C ALA A 121 -5.10 11.08 -4.78
N SER A 122 -5.26 12.36 -5.10
CA SER A 122 -6.58 12.95 -5.30
C SER A 122 -7.29 12.33 -6.52
N LEU A 123 -8.62 12.32 -6.51
CA LEU A 123 -9.42 11.87 -7.66
C LEU A 123 -9.08 12.65 -8.95
N ASP A 124 -8.83 13.95 -8.84
CA ASP A 124 -8.41 14.78 -9.98
C ASP A 124 -7.11 14.25 -10.59
N THR A 125 -6.08 14.04 -9.75
CA THR A 125 -4.81 13.44 -10.16
C THR A 125 -5.00 12.05 -10.77
N LEU A 126 -5.82 11.20 -10.18
CA LEU A 126 -6.04 9.83 -10.68
C LEU A 126 -6.80 9.81 -12.02
N SER A 127 -7.84 10.63 -12.15
CA SER A 127 -8.62 10.74 -13.39
C SER A 127 -7.80 11.33 -14.54
N SER A 128 -6.87 12.26 -14.24
CA SER A 128 -5.97 12.86 -15.23
C SER A 128 -5.02 11.86 -15.91
N TYR A 129 -4.81 10.69 -15.29
CA TYR A 129 -3.95 9.65 -15.82
C TYR A 129 -4.66 8.70 -16.79
N LEU A 130 -6.00 8.72 -16.80
CA LEU A 130 -6.79 7.89 -17.69
C LEU A 130 -6.91 8.55 -19.06
N ARG A 131 -6.75 7.74 -20.09
CA ARG A 131 -7.05 8.15 -21.46
C ARG A 131 -8.55 8.12 -21.68
N LYS A 132 -9.03 8.84 -22.70
CA LYS A 132 -10.47 8.90 -22.98
C LYS A 132 -11.06 7.52 -23.23
N ASP A 133 -10.36 6.62 -23.92
CA ASP A 133 -10.76 5.23 -24.17
C ASP A 133 -10.86 4.36 -22.90
N GLU A 134 -10.26 4.80 -21.80
CA GLU A 134 -10.27 4.09 -20.50
C GLU A 134 -11.42 4.55 -19.60
N LEU A 135 -12.10 5.65 -19.94
CA LEU A 135 -13.26 6.20 -19.23
C LEU A 135 -14.57 5.50 -19.67
N ILE A 136 -14.62 4.19 -19.50
CA ILE A 136 -15.70 3.33 -20.03
C ILE A 136 -17.05 3.66 -19.39
N ASN A 137 -17.10 3.87 -18.08
CA ASN A 137 -18.33 4.18 -17.35
C ASN A 137 -18.81 5.59 -17.68
N LEU A 138 -17.89 6.56 -17.79
CA LEU A 138 -18.23 7.91 -18.24
C LEU A 138 -18.82 7.90 -19.66
N GLN A 139 -18.20 7.19 -20.58
CA GLN A 139 -18.73 7.06 -21.94
C GLN A 139 -20.11 6.39 -21.96
N LYS A 140 -20.33 5.36 -21.14
CA LYS A 140 -21.63 4.66 -21.04
C LYS A 140 -22.74 5.50 -20.45
N GLU A 141 -22.43 6.41 -19.54
CA GLU A 141 -23.45 7.30 -18.97
C GLU A 141 -23.80 8.44 -19.93
N PHE A 142 -22.83 8.91 -20.71
CA PHE A 142 -22.95 10.10 -21.57
C PHE A 142 -22.77 9.77 -23.07
N ILE A 143 -23.29 8.62 -23.53
CA ILE A 143 -23.08 7.99 -24.87
C ILE A 143 -23.32 8.92 -26.06
N ILE A 144 -24.11 9.98 -25.90
CA ILE A 144 -24.50 10.93 -26.96
C ILE A 144 -24.34 12.36 -26.42
N ASN A 145 -23.17 12.68 -25.88
CA ASN A 145 -22.90 14.02 -25.40
C ASN A 145 -21.63 14.59 -26.07
N GLU A 146 -21.83 15.57 -26.95
CA GLU A 146 -20.74 16.32 -27.59
C GLU A 146 -19.83 17.01 -26.55
N ASN A 147 -20.35 17.23 -25.35
CA ASN A 147 -19.65 17.85 -24.23
C ASN A 147 -18.97 16.85 -23.28
N LEU A 148 -18.89 15.56 -23.62
CA LEU A 148 -18.24 14.53 -22.79
C LEU A 148 -16.82 14.94 -22.36
N ASN A 149 -16.09 15.61 -23.24
CA ASN A 149 -14.73 16.10 -22.99
C ASN A 149 -14.64 17.07 -21.80
N LEU A 150 -15.73 17.74 -21.44
CA LEU A 150 -15.78 18.61 -20.27
C LEU A 150 -15.84 17.81 -18.95
N LEU A 151 -16.26 16.55 -18.99
CA LEU A 151 -16.45 15.70 -17.81
C LEU A 151 -15.28 14.72 -17.58
N THR A 152 -14.22 14.77 -18.40
CA THR A 152 -13.07 13.84 -18.29
C THR A 152 -12.09 14.24 -17.19
N ARG A 153 -12.32 15.36 -16.51
CA ARG A 153 -11.54 15.85 -15.37
C ARG A 153 -12.46 16.15 -14.20
N LYS A 154 -11.89 16.25 -13.00
CA LYS A 154 -12.66 16.66 -11.84
C LYS A 154 -13.21 18.08 -12.03
N GLY A 155 -14.50 18.27 -11.73
CA GLY A 155 -15.13 19.58 -11.71
C GLY A 155 -14.71 20.43 -10.51
N VAL A 156 -15.24 21.64 -10.43
CA VAL A 156 -15.14 22.49 -9.23
C VAL A 156 -16.51 22.74 -8.63
N PHE A 157 -16.57 22.94 -7.31
CA PHE A 157 -17.81 23.22 -6.62
C PHE A 157 -17.58 24.26 -5.51
N PRO A 158 -18.49 25.24 -5.32
CA PRO A 158 -18.32 26.31 -4.34
C PRO A 158 -18.80 25.83 -2.95
N TYR A 159 -18.03 24.93 -2.34
CA TYR A 159 -18.40 24.23 -1.09
C TYR A 159 -18.78 25.17 0.06
N ASP A 160 -18.01 26.24 0.26
CA ASP A 160 -18.25 27.20 1.33
C ASP A 160 -19.44 28.14 1.06
N TYR A 161 -19.79 28.32 -0.22
CA TYR A 161 -20.92 29.13 -0.61
C TYR A 161 -22.23 28.38 -0.40
N VAL A 162 -22.31 27.09 -0.73
CA VAL A 162 -23.54 26.29 -0.61
C VAL A 162 -23.73 25.80 0.82
N ASP A 163 -24.16 26.71 1.69
CA ASP A 163 -24.41 26.47 3.13
C ASP A 163 -25.89 26.20 3.46
N SER A 164 -26.78 26.24 2.47
CA SER A 164 -28.22 26.02 2.64
C SER A 164 -28.84 25.37 1.40
N LEU A 165 -29.99 24.70 1.58
CA LEU A 165 -30.70 24.05 0.46
C LEU A 165 -31.32 25.07 -0.50
N GLU A 166 -31.66 26.26 -0.01
CA GLU A 166 -32.23 27.34 -0.82
C GLU A 166 -31.24 27.80 -1.91
N LYS A 167 -29.93 27.80 -1.62
CA LYS A 167 -28.89 28.16 -2.58
C LYS A 167 -28.83 27.22 -3.79
N LEU A 168 -29.28 25.97 -3.65
CA LEU A 168 -29.39 25.05 -4.78
C LEU A 168 -30.43 25.50 -5.81
N SER A 169 -31.38 26.37 -5.42
CA SER A 169 -32.37 26.94 -6.33
C SER A 169 -31.87 28.18 -7.08
N GLU A 170 -30.65 28.66 -6.79
CA GLU A 170 -30.07 29.81 -7.48
C GLU A 170 -29.81 29.49 -8.96
N THR A 171 -30.27 30.37 -9.84
CA THR A 171 -30.26 30.16 -11.30
C THR A 171 -29.00 30.68 -11.99
N LYS A 172 -27.99 31.10 -11.22
CA LYS A 172 -26.72 31.61 -11.73
C LYS A 172 -25.57 30.90 -11.05
N LEU A 173 -24.49 30.71 -11.81
CA LEU A 173 -23.23 30.27 -11.24
C LEU A 173 -22.69 31.38 -10.31
N PRO A 174 -22.25 31.04 -9.08
CA PRO A 174 -21.65 32.00 -8.15
C PRO A 174 -20.44 32.73 -8.75
N ASP A 175 -20.16 33.93 -8.22
CA ASP A 175 -18.99 34.70 -8.61
C ASP A 175 -17.70 33.98 -8.22
N LYS A 176 -16.59 34.28 -8.90
CA LYS A 176 -15.31 33.58 -8.72
C LYS A 176 -14.83 33.60 -7.27
N GLU A 177 -15.05 34.70 -6.57
CA GLU A 177 -14.66 34.93 -5.17
C GLU A 177 -15.43 33.99 -4.21
N GLN A 178 -16.63 33.53 -4.61
CA GLN A 178 -17.48 32.64 -3.83
C GLN A 178 -17.03 31.18 -3.92
N PHE A 179 -16.08 30.85 -4.79
CA PHE A 179 -15.42 29.55 -4.85
C PHE A 179 -14.21 29.43 -3.89
N TYR A 180 -13.99 30.41 -3.01
CA TYR A 180 -12.96 30.31 -1.97
C TYR A 180 -13.18 29.08 -1.10
N ASN A 181 -12.13 28.29 -0.89
CA ASN A 181 -12.18 27.07 -0.09
C ASN A 181 -11.43 27.28 1.23
N LYS A 182 -12.17 27.26 2.35
CA LYS A 182 -11.61 27.45 3.69
C LYS A 182 -10.71 26.30 4.14
N LEU A 183 -10.90 25.09 3.62
CA LEU A 183 -10.10 23.91 3.99
C LEU A 183 -8.66 24.01 3.50
N ASN A 184 -8.44 24.57 2.31
CA ASN A 184 -7.11 24.74 1.73
C ASN A 184 -6.62 26.20 1.73
N GLY A 185 -7.46 27.15 2.15
CA GLY A 185 -7.12 28.58 2.24
C GLY A 185 -6.82 29.22 0.90
N SER A 186 -7.47 28.75 -0.18
CA SER A 186 -7.16 29.18 -1.55
C SER A 186 -8.40 29.53 -2.37
N ASN A 187 -8.21 30.45 -3.30
CA ASN A 187 -9.20 30.80 -4.33
C ASN A 187 -9.12 29.82 -5.50
N ILE A 188 -10.23 29.68 -6.22
CA ILE A 188 -10.26 28.98 -7.51
C ILE A 188 -9.34 29.66 -8.53
N THR A 189 -8.73 28.87 -9.41
CA THR A 189 -7.95 29.39 -10.53
C THR A 189 -8.86 30.06 -11.58
N ALA A 190 -8.30 30.91 -12.44
CA ALA A 190 -9.08 31.48 -13.54
C ALA A 190 -9.52 30.40 -14.54
N GLU A 191 -8.65 29.43 -14.82
CA GLU A 191 -8.91 28.32 -15.73
C GLU A 191 -10.07 27.44 -15.26
N ASP A 192 -10.07 27.06 -13.98
CA ASP A 192 -11.13 26.21 -13.42
C ASP A 192 -12.49 26.92 -13.38
N TYR A 193 -12.50 28.23 -13.13
CA TYR A 193 -13.72 29.01 -13.14
C TYR A 193 -14.30 29.17 -14.56
N GLU A 194 -13.46 29.42 -15.57
CA GLU A 194 -13.91 29.41 -16.98
C GLU A 194 -14.39 28.03 -17.42
N HIS A 195 -13.76 26.96 -16.93
CA HIS A 195 -14.23 25.61 -17.16
C HIS A 195 -15.62 25.38 -16.55
N ALA A 196 -15.86 25.85 -15.31
CA ALA A 196 -17.16 25.76 -14.65
C ALA A 196 -18.27 26.49 -15.44
N LYS A 197 -18.01 27.71 -15.93
CA LYS A 197 -18.94 28.44 -16.82
C LYS A 197 -19.23 27.66 -18.10
N THR A 198 -18.18 27.09 -18.69
CA THR A 198 -18.31 26.29 -19.91
C THR A 198 -19.22 25.09 -19.69
N VAL A 199 -19.02 24.36 -18.58
CA VAL A 199 -19.88 23.23 -18.18
C VAL A 199 -21.32 23.69 -17.94
N TRP A 200 -21.52 24.78 -17.19
CA TRP A 200 -22.85 25.34 -16.93
C TRP A 200 -23.63 25.62 -18.21
N ASN A 201 -22.99 26.29 -19.17
CA ASN A 201 -23.59 26.63 -20.44
C ASN A 201 -23.81 25.40 -21.35
N ALA A 202 -22.82 24.53 -21.45
CA ALA A 202 -22.83 23.36 -22.34
C ALA A 202 -23.92 22.35 -21.95
N PHE A 203 -24.14 22.16 -20.64
CA PHE A 203 -25.16 21.26 -20.10
C PHE A 203 -26.51 21.95 -19.86
N LYS A 204 -26.64 23.23 -20.22
CA LYS A 204 -27.87 24.04 -20.07
C LYS A 204 -28.43 24.00 -18.66
N ILE A 205 -27.55 24.14 -17.68
CA ILE A 205 -27.87 24.04 -16.26
C ILE A 205 -28.78 25.20 -15.85
N GLN A 206 -29.89 24.89 -15.20
CA GLN A 206 -30.90 25.87 -14.81
C GLN A 206 -30.68 26.43 -13.40
N ASN A 207 -30.07 25.64 -12.53
CA ASN A 207 -29.83 26.03 -11.13
C ASN A 207 -28.62 25.30 -10.53
N LEU A 208 -28.18 25.78 -9.36
CA LEU A 208 -27.00 25.25 -8.68
C LEU A 208 -27.20 23.81 -8.17
N GLY A 209 -28.44 23.36 -7.96
CA GLY A 209 -28.81 21.98 -7.67
C GLY A 209 -28.48 21.04 -8.82
N GLU A 210 -28.90 21.38 -10.04
CA GLU A 210 -28.55 20.62 -11.25
C GLU A 210 -27.03 20.60 -11.49
N TYR A 211 -26.33 21.70 -11.18
CA TYR A 211 -24.86 21.72 -11.21
C TYR A 211 -24.24 20.76 -10.19
N SER A 212 -24.77 20.76 -8.97
CA SER A 212 -24.35 19.85 -7.90
C SER A 212 -24.57 18.39 -8.29
N ASP A 213 -25.72 18.05 -8.86
CA ASP A 213 -26.03 16.68 -9.30
C ASP A 213 -25.09 16.22 -10.41
N LEU A 214 -24.83 17.07 -11.40
CA LEU A 214 -23.85 16.78 -12.45
C LEU A 214 -22.44 16.61 -11.87
N TYR A 215 -22.01 17.53 -11.00
CA TYR A 215 -20.72 17.49 -10.32
C TYR A 215 -20.52 16.17 -9.55
N LEU A 216 -21.49 15.81 -8.69
CA LEU A 216 -21.44 14.60 -7.87
C LEU A 216 -21.46 13.34 -8.73
N LYS A 217 -22.33 13.30 -9.74
CA LYS A 217 -22.44 12.16 -10.66
C LYS A 217 -21.14 11.94 -11.43
N THR A 218 -20.53 13.01 -11.94
CA THR A 218 -19.23 12.94 -12.63
C THR A 218 -18.13 12.46 -11.69
N ASP A 219 -18.03 12.97 -10.46
CA ASP A 219 -17.05 12.51 -9.46
C ASP A 219 -17.20 11.00 -9.16
N VAL A 220 -18.43 10.51 -8.99
CA VAL A 220 -18.70 9.08 -8.73
C VAL A 220 -18.32 8.21 -9.92
N ILE A 221 -18.64 8.64 -11.15
CA ILE A 221 -18.34 7.88 -12.36
C ILE A 221 -16.84 7.88 -12.66
N LEU A 222 -16.16 9.01 -12.49
CA LEU A 222 -14.70 9.08 -12.60
C LEU A 222 -14.02 8.17 -11.58
N LEU A 223 -14.51 8.12 -10.34
CA LEU A 223 -14.02 7.17 -9.35
C LEU A 223 -14.23 5.72 -9.79
N ALA A 224 -15.38 5.40 -10.36
CA ALA A 224 -15.66 4.07 -10.91
C ALA A 224 -14.65 3.72 -12.02
N ASP A 225 -14.41 4.61 -12.98
CA ASP A 225 -13.42 4.40 -14.04
C ASP A 225 -12.00 4.22 -13.50
N VAL A 226 -11.58 5.06 -12.56
CA VAL A 226 -10.27 4.94 -11.89
C VAL A 226 -10.13 3.59 -11.20
N PHE A 227 -11.12 3.19 -10.40
CA PHE A 227 -11.02 1.95 -9.63
C PHE A 227 -11.18 0.69 -10.49
N GLU A 228 -12.05 0.70 -11.51
CA GLU A 228 -12.18 -0.41 -12.46
C GLU A 228 -10.90 -0.61 -13.27
N ASN A 229 -10.26 0.47 -13.73
CA ASN A 229 -8.96 0.37 -14.40
C ASN A 229 -7.90 -0.23 -13.47
N PHE A 230 -7.86 0.20 -12.20
CA PHE A 230 -6.96 -0.38 -11.19
C PHE A 230 -7.23 -1.88 -10.98
N ARG A 231 -8.50 -2.26 -10.79
CA ARG A 231 -8.94 -3.65 -10.60
C ARG A 231 -8.59 -4.53 -11.78
N GLN A 232 -8.83 -4.07 -13.01
CA GLN A 232 -8.52 -4.83 -14.22
C GLN A 232 -7.01 -5.07 -14.36
N LYS A 233 -6.18 -4.08 -14.04
CA LYS A 233 -4.71 -4.25 -14.04
C LYS A 233 -4.28 -5.24 -12.95
N CYS A 234 -4.82 -5.14 -11.75
CA CYS A 234 -4.57 -6.08 -10.65
C CYS A 234 -4.93 -7.52 -11.04
N LEU A 235 -6.09 -7.72 -11.66
CA LEU A 235 -6.55 -9.02 -12.15
C LEU A 235 -5.63 -9.57 -13.23
N ASN A 236 -5.26 -8.76 -14.23
CA ASN A 236 -4.41 -9.22 -15.33
C ASN A 236 -3.02 -9.65 -14.84
N ILE A 237 -2.44 -8.88 -13.92
CA ILE A 237 -1.05 -9.04 -13.49
C ILE A 237 -0.93 -10.06 -12.36
N TYR A 238 -1.71 -9.91 -11.29
CA TYR A 238 -1.59 -10.71 -10.08
C TYR A 238 -2.67 -11.78 -9.95
N GLN A 239 -3.66 -11.79 -10.85
CA GLN A 239 -4.76 -12.76 -10.84
C GLN A 239 -5.55 -12.70 -9.51
N LEU A 240 -5.62 -11.51 -8.91
CA LEU A 240 -6.36 -11.19 -7.69
C LEU A 240 -7.10 -9.87 -7.89
N ASP A 241 -8.33 -9.79 -7.39
CA ASP A 241 -9.15 -8.58 -7.50
C ASP A 241 -9.04 -7.74 -6.23
N ALA A 242 -8.51 -6.53 -6.39
CA ALA A 242 -8.29 -5.59 -5.30
C ALA A 242 -9.58 -5.21 -4.54
N ALA A 243 -10.76 -5.32 -5.16
CA ALA A 243 -12.03 -5.00 -4.51
C ALA A 243 -12.40 -5.95 -3.34
N TYR A 244 -11.75 -7.11 -3.25
CA TYR A 244 -11.94 -8.04 -2.11
C TYR A 244 -11.08 -7.71 -0.90
N TYR A 245 -10.16 -6.76 -1.04
CA TYR A 245 -9.22 -6.35 0.00
C TYR A 245 -9.70 -5.06 0.68
N TYR A 246 -9.13 -4.78 1.85
CA TYR A 246 -9.39 -3.53 2.56
C TYR A 246 -8.40 -2.42 2.20
N THR A 247 -7.16 -2.79 1.84
CA THR A 247 -6.03 -1.88 1.62
C THR A 247 -5.02 -2.48 0.65
N LEU A 248 -4.18 -1.64 0.02
CA LEU A 248 -3.10 -2.10 -0.85
C LEU A 248 -2.10 -3.04 -0.14
N PRO A 249 -1.61 -2.78 1.09
CA PRO A 249 -0.66 -3.70 1.74
C PRO A 249 -1.17 -5.14 1.88
N GLY A 250 -2.45 -5.31 2.24
CA GLY A 250 -3.07 -6.63 2.32
C GLY A 250 -3.21 -7.30 0.95
N PHE A 251 -3.55 -6.53 -0.08
CA PHE A 251 -3.58 -7.01 -1.45
C PHE A 251 -2.19 -7.45 -1.93
N THR A 252 -1.17 -6.60 -1.77
CA THR A 252 0.20 -6.90 -2.21
C THR A 252 0.82 -8.07 -1.46
N TRP A 253 0.45 -8.27 -0.19
CA TRP A 253 0.88 -9.43 0.59
C TRP A 253 0.38 -10.74 -0.03
N ASP A 254 -0.92 -10.81 -0.36
CA ASP A 254 -1.49 -12.01 -0.99
C ASP A 254 -0.99 -12.20 -2.43
N CYS A 255 -0.79 -11.10 -3.19
CA CYS A 255 -0.15 -11.16 -4.51
C CYS A 255 1.25 -11.76 -4.41
N MET A 256 2.03 -11.33 -3.42
CA MET A 256 3.38 -11.86 -3.16
C MET A 256 3.33 -13.34 -2.80
N LEU A 257 2.45 -13.76 -1.88
CA LEU A 257 2.29 -15.16 -1.50
C LEU A 257 1.85 -16.02 -2.70
N LYS A 258 0.90 -15.54 -3.49
CA LYS A 258 0.43 -16.24 -4.70
C LYS A 258 1.52 -16.37 -5.75
N TYR A 259 2.34 -15.33 -5.93
CA TYR A 259 3.40 -15.31 -6.94
C TYR A 259 4.59 -16.19 -6.53
N THR A 260 5.06 -16.03 -5.30
CA THR A 260 6.26 -16.74 -4.79
C THR A 260 5.95 -18.17 -4.35
N LYS A 261 4.68 -18.46 -4.01
CA LYS A 261 4.22 -19.72 -3.40
C LYS A 261 5.01 -20.07 -2.12
N ILE A 262 5.57 -19.05 -1.46
CA ILE A 262 6.37 -19.22 -0.25
C ILE A 262 5.50 -19.69 0.92
N GLU A 263 6.03 -20.59 1.73
CA GLU A 263 5.46 -20.99 3.01
C GLU A 263 6.34 -20.41 4.12
N LEU A 264 5.79 -19.49 4.90
CA LEU A 264 6.47 -18.84 6.02
C LEU A 264 6.08 -19.51 7.33
N GLU A 265 7.06 -19.87 8.14
CA GLU A 265 6.82 -20.43 9.46
C GLU A 265 6.42 -19.32 10.45
N PHE A 266 5.37 -19.57 11.23
CA PHE A 266 5.00 -18.69 12.33
C PHE A 266 5.87 -18.94 13.55
N LEU A 267 6.32 -17.87 14.21
CA LEU A 267 6.96 -17.97 15.51
C LEU A 267 5.95 -18.48 16.55
N GLN A 268 6.22 -19.66 17.10
CA GLN A 268 5.40 -20.27 18.15
C GLN A 268 5.88 -19.89 19.56
N ASP A 269 7.15 -19.49 19.69
CA ASP A 269 7.77 -19.06 20.95
C ASP A 269 7.65 -17.54 21.12
N VAL A 270 6.99 -17.12 22.21
CA VAL A 270 6.83 -15.71 22.57
C VAL A 270 8.16 -15.02 22.83
N ASP A 271 9.17 -15.74 23.34
CA ASP A 271 10.49 -15.17 23.61
C ASP A 271 11.23 -14.84 22.31
N MET A 272 11.03 -15.64 21.25
CA MET A 272 11.57 -15.33 19.91
C MET A 272 10.90 -14.10 19.32
N LEU A 273 9.58 -13.98 19.47
CA LEU A 273 8.83 -12.81 19.02
C LEU A 273 9.34 -11.54 19.71
N LEU A 274 9.37 -11.52 21.04
CA LEU A 274 9.86 -10.38 21.82
C LEU A 274 11.33 -10.05 21.53
N PHE A 275 12.15 -11.07 21.27
CA PHE A 275 13.55 -10.89 20.88
C PHE A 275 13.67 -10.17 19.54
N ILE A 276 12.91 -10.58 18.53
CA ILE A 276 12.89 -9.92 17.21
C ILE A 276 12.33 -8.51 17.31
N GLU A 277 11.20 -8.31 17.99
CA GLU A 277 10.59 -6.99 18.17
C GLU A 277 11.57 -6.00 18.83
N ARG A 278 12.31 -6.44 19.85
CA ARG A 278 13.35 -5.64 20.49
C ARG A 278 14.52 -5.32 19.56
N GLY A 279 14.71 -6.06 18.48
CA GLY A 279 15.70 -5.78 17.42
C GLY A 279 15.22 -4.84 16.31
N ILE A 280 13.91 -4.59 16.20
CA ILE A 280 13.36 -3.73 15.13
C ILE A 280 13.78 -2.27 15.34
N ARG A 281 14.30 -1.64 14.29
CA ARG A 281 14.67 -0.22 14.25
C ARG A 281 14.03 0.43 13.02
N GLY A 282 13.67 1.71 13.15
CA GLY A 282 13.21 2.52 12.03
C GLY A 282 14.38 3.00 11.16
N GLY A 283 14.06 3.83 10.16
CA GLY A 283 15.08 4.53 9.37
C GLY A 283 15.89 5.50 10.22
N VAL A 284 17.20 5.50 10.05
CA VAL A 284 18.09 6.47 10.71
C VAL A 284 17.90 7.83 10.05
N SER A 285 17.55 8.84 10.86
CA SER A 285 17.46 10.23 10.43
C SER A 285 18.42 11.05 11.29
N GLN A 286 19.53 11.47 10.69
CA GLN A 286 20.63 12.15 11.37
C GLN A 286 20.98 13.46 10.67
N CYS A 287 21.13 14.53 11.45
CA CYS A 287 21.57 15.85 10.97
C CYS A 287 22.95 16.15 11.55
N CYS A 288 24.01 15.83 10.81
CA CYS A 288 25.40 15.96 11.29
C CYS A 288 25.90 17.41 11.26
N ASN A 289 25.38 18.21 10.32
CA ASN A 289 25.67 19.64 10.22
C ASN A 289 24.36 20.43 10.14
N ARG A 290 24.21 21.42 11.03
CA ARG A 290 22.98 22.20 11.19
C ARG A 290 22.65 23.04 9.96
N TYR A 291 23.66 23.52 9.24
CA TYR A 291 23.45 24.37 8.07
C TYR A 291 24.61 24.26 7.08
N ALA A 292 24.26 24.14 5.80
CA ALA A 292 25.21 24.27 4.71
C ALA A 292 24.58 25.12 3.60
N LYS A 293 25.35 26.09 3.10
CA LYS A 293 25.00 26.93 1.95
C LYS A 293 25.96 26.62 0.82
N ALA A 294 25.43 26.45 -0.40
CA ALA A 294 26.25 26.37 -1.60
C ALA A 294 26.83 27.76 -1.92
N ASN A 295 28.08 27.82 -2.34
CA ASN A 295 28.72 29.00 -2.91
C ASN A 295 29.44 28.59 -4.18
N ASN A 296 28.77 28.63 -5.33
CA ASN A 296 29.41 28.27 -6.59
C ASN A 296 28.86 29.13 -7.73
N LYS A 297 29.60 29.18 -8.83
CA LYS A 297 29.34 30.05 -10.00
C LYS A 297 27.97 29.90 -10.65
N PHE A 298 27.20 28.86 -10.34
CA PHE A 298 25.85 28.62 -10.87
C PHE A 298 24.74 29.24 -9.99
N MET A 299 25.09 29.76 -8.81
CA MET A 299 24.15 30.37 -7.88
C MET A 299 24.02 31.88 -8.17
N SER A 300 22.80 32.42 -8.13
CA SER A 300 22.55 33.87 -8.22
C SER A 300 23.19 34.68 -7.08
N SER A 301 23.47 34.03 -5.95
CA SER A 301 24.12 34.62 -4.77
C SER A 301 25.61 34.27 -4.64
N TYR A 302 26.26 33.88 -5.74
CA TYR A 302 27.68 33.52 -5.75
C TYR A 302 28.58 34.68 -5.31
N ASN A 303 29.47 34.41 -4.37
CA ASN A 303 30.51 35.33 -3.93
C ASN A 303 31.89 34.81 -4.37
N PRO A 304 32.56 35.45 -5.35
CA PRO A 304 33.89 35.01 -5.80
C PRO A 304 34.99 35.22 -4.76
N LYS A 305 34.72 35.98 -3.67
CA LYS A 305 35.64 36.14 -2.55
C LYS A 305 35.59 35.00 -1.54
N GLU A 306 34.57 34.13 -1.63
CA GLU A 306 34.42 32.96 -0.75
C GLU A 306 34.82 31.68 -1.48
N PRO A 307 35.29 30.64 -0.76
CA PRO A 307 35.61 29.35 -1.36
C PRO A 307 34.41 28.72 -2.09
N SER A 308 34.69 28.06 -3.21
CA SER A 308 33.68 27.31 -3.95
C SER A 308 33.16 26.13 -3.11
N LYS A 309 31.84 26.09 -2.90
CA LYS A 309 31.13 25.06 -2.15
C LYS A 309 29.94 24.55 -2.95
N TYR A 310 29.91 23.24 -3.15
CA TYR A 310 28.84 22.51 -3.81
C TYR A 310 28.08 21.67 -2.79
N LEU A 311 26.79 21.46 -3.03
CA LEU A 311 25.97 20.52 -2.29
C LEU A 311 25.60 19.39 -3.25
N MET A 312 25.78 18.15 -2.78
CA MET A 312 25.41 16.96 -3.54
C MET A 312 24.26 16.27 -2.83
N TYR A 313 23.27 15.84 -3.60
CA TYR A 313 22.12 15.07 -3.12
C TYR A 313 22.23 13.65 -3.67
N PHE A 314 22.12 12.67 -2.79
CA PHE A 314 22.09 11.26 -3.14
C PHE A 314 20.78 10.67 -2.63
N ASP A 315 20.10 9.91 -3.48
CA ASP A 315 18.88 9.19 -3.15
C ASP A 315 18.99 7.77 -3.69
N VAL A 316 18.69 6.79 -2.85
CA VAL A 316 18.78 5.38 -3.22
C VAL A 316 17.43 4.94 -3.76
N ASN A 317 17.38 4.70 -5.07
CA ASN A 317 16.20 4.18 -5.73
C ASN A 317 15.80 2.82 -5.14
N ASN A 318 14.56 2.72 -4.65
CA ASN A 318 13.97 1.49 -4.12
C ASN A 318 14.83 0.80 -3.02
N LEU A 319 15.31 1.58 -2.05
CA LEU A 319 16.13 1.10 -0.93
C LEU A 319 15.56 -0.15 -0.25
N TYR A 320 14.26 -0.12 0.11
CA TYR A 320 13.61 -1.25 0.75
C TYR A 320 13.42 -2.44 -0.19
N GLY A 321 13.10 -2.23 -1.47
CA GLY A 321 13.02 -3.32 -2.44
C GLY A 321 14.36 -4.04 -2.60
N TRP A 322 15.48 -3.31 -2.65
CA TRP A 322 16.82 -3.92 -2.68
C TRP A 322 17.09 -4.77 -1.42
N ALA A 323 16.74 -4.24 -0.24
CA ALA A 323 16.88 -4.96 1.03
C ALA A 323 15.98 -6.20 1.10
N MET A 324 14.74 -6.09 0.58
CA MET A 324 13.79 -7.21 0.50
C MET A 324 14.23 -8.29 -0.48
N SER A 325 15.03 -7.96 -1.49
CA SER A 325 15.60 -8.92 -2.44
C SER A 325 16.80 -9.71 -1.88
N GLN A 326 17.25 -9.41 -0.65
CA GLN A 326 18.31 -10.16 0.02
C GLN A 326 17.79 -11.45 0.64
N ALA A 327 18.68 -12.31 1.14
CA ALA A 327 18.28 -13.45 1.95
C ALA A 327 17.58 -12.98 3.23
N LEU A 328 16.34 -13.46 3.42
CA LEU A 328 15.48 -13.10 4.55
C LEU A 328 15.00 -14.36 5.28
N PRO A 329 14.68 -14.26 6.59
CA PRO A 329 14.17 -15.39 7.36
C PRO A 329 12.91 -16.01 6.73
N VAL A 330 12.81 -17.33 6.79
CA VAL A 330 11.67 -18.12 6.28
C VAL A 330 11.07 -19.04 7.33
N GLY A 331 11.93 -19.71 8.10
CA GLY A 331 11.50 -20.70 9.08
C GLY A 331 12.67 -21.38 9.77
N GLU A 332 12.40 -22.55 10.36
CA GLU A 332 13.32 -23.35 11.16
C GLU A 332 13.95 -22.53 12.30
N PHE A 333 13.13 -21.74 12.98
CA PHE A 333 13.57 -20.83 14.04
C PHE A 333 14.01 -21.62 15.28
N GLN A 334 15.27 -21.48 15.68
CA GLN A 334 15.82 -22.24 16.79
C GLN A 334 16.81 -21.42 17.61
N TRP A 335 16.67 -21.48 18.94
CA TRP A 335 17.70 -20.98 19.85
C TRP A 335 18.93 -21.89 19.79
N MET A 336 20.11 -21.29 19.59
CA MET A 336 21.36 -22.04 19.68
C MET A 336 21.70 -22.37 21.14
N LYS A 337 22.08 -23.63 21.39
CA LYS A 337 22.48 -24.09 22.74
C LYS A 337 23.86 -23.61 23.17
N ASN A 338 24.79 -23.47 22.23
CA ASN A 338 26.15 -22.99 22.50
C ASN A 338 26.47 -21.78 21.62
N VAL A 339 26.87 -20.68 22.26
CA VAL A 339 27.16 -19.39 21.61
C VAL A 339 28.62 -18.96 21.75
N GLU A 340 29.41 -19.63 22.61
CA GLU A 340 30.73 -19.16 23.04
C GLU A 340 31.77 -19.13 21.91
N ASN A 341 31.62 -20.01 20.90
CA ASN A 341 32.54 -20.13 19.77
C ASN A 341 31.93 -19.67 18.43
N PHE A 342 30.84 -18.92 18.47
CA PHE A 342 30.19 -18.47 17.24
C PHE A 342 31.04 -17.41 16.53
N ASN A 343 31.53 -17.73 15.34
CA ASN A 343 32.28 -16.79 14.50
C ASN A 343 31.38 -16.20 13.41
N VAL A 344 30.95 -14.95 13.61
CA VAL A 344 30.08 -14.23 12.65
C VAL A 344 30.74 -14.02 11.27
N HIS A 345 32.07 -13.89 11.20
CA HIS A 345 32.77 -13.70 9.93
C HIS A 345 32.80 -14.96 9.07
N ALA A 346 32.63 -16.13 9.69
CA ALA A 346 32.57 -17.41 8.99
C ALA A 346 31.22 -17.65 8.29
N VAL A 347 30.23 -16.79 8.51
CA VAL A 347 28.89 -16.92 7.90
C VAL A 347 28.82 -16.10 6.60
N PRO A 348 28.61 -16.74 5.44
CA PRO A 348 28.31 -16.05 4.19
C PRO A 348 27.01 -15.24 4.27
N ASP A 349 26.94 -14.16 3.50
CA ASP A 349 25.77 -13.27 3.45
C ASP A 349 24.55 -13.93 2.76
N ASP A 350 24.79 -14.97 1.96
CA ASP A 350 23.84 -15.77 1.20
C ASP A 350 23.72 -17.22 1.72
N ALA A 351 24.25 -17.49 2.91
CA ALA A 351 24.14 -18.79 3.56
C ALA A 351 22.66 -19.18 3.74
N TYR A 352 22.37 -20.48 3.62
CA TYR A 352 21.05 -21.05 3.90
C TYR A 352 20.60 -20.80 5.34
N GLU A 353 21.56 -20.66 6.27
CA GLU A 353 21.33 -20.36 7.67
C GLU A 353 21.72 -18.92 8.00
N GLY A 354 20.77 -18.18 8.57
CA GLY A 354 20.96 -16.83 9.08
C GLY A 354 20.84 -16.77 10.60
N TYR A 355 21.30 -15.65 11.16
CA TYR A 355 21.37 -15.47 12.61
C TYR A 355 20.98 -14.05 13.04
N ILE A 356 20.27 -13.95 14.15
CA ILE A 356 20.10 -12.71 14.92
C ILE A 356 20.69 -12.95 16.31
N LEU A 357 21.56 -12.04 16.74
CA LEU A 357 22.34 -12.18 17.97
C LEU A 357 21.96 -11.10 18.98
N GLU A 358 21.95 -11.44 20.27
CA GLU A 358 22.00 -10.48 21.37
C GLU A 358 23.43 -10.37 21.88
N VAL A 359 24.04 -9.19 21.75
CA VAL A 359 25.47 -8.98 21.97
C VAL A 359 25.77 -7.77 22.86
N ASP A 360 26.93 -7.82 23.50
CA ASP A 360 27.59 -6.63 24.07
C ASP A 360 28.73 -6.22 23.15
N VAL A 361 28.77 -4.94 22.77
CA VAL A 361 29.85 -4.39 21.95
C VAL A 361 30.46 -3.16 22.62
N GLU A 362 31.78 -3.09 22.56
CA GLU A 362 32.56 -1.91 22.91
C GLU A 362 32.75 -1.05 21.66
N TYR A 363 32.53 0.26 21.81
CA TYR A 363 32.77 1.26 20.79
C TYR A 363 34.10 1.97 21.11
N PRO A 364 35.21 1.64 20.42
CA PRO A 364 36.50 2.23 20.74
C PRO A 364 36.52 3.74 20.54
N GLU A 365 37.07 4.48 21.51
CA GLU A 365 37.20 5.95 21.43
C GLU A 365 37.98 6.41 20.19
N THR A 366 38.92 5.58 19.73
CA THR A 366 39.69 5.83 18.50
C THR A 366 38.82 5.96 17.24
N LEU A 367 37.60 5.41 17.26
CA LEU A 367 36.65 5.48 16.13
C LEU A 367 35.70 6.68 16.23
N HIS A 368 35.64 7.38 17.37
CA HIS A 368 34.64 8.44 17.59
C HIS A 368 34.70 9.53 16.53
N ASN A 369 35.89 9.99 16.16
CA ASN A 369 36.05 11.03 15.13
C ASN A 369 35.63 10.55 13.75
N LEU A 370 35.89 9.27 13.43
CA LEU A 370 35.55 8.68 12.13
C LEU A 370 34.05 8.42 12.00
N HIS A 371 33.40 7.97 13.08
CA HIS A 371 32.01 7.54 13.07
C HIS A 371 31.02 8.59 13.61
N LYS A 372 31.46 9.76 14.08
CA LYS A 372 30.60 10.79 14.71
C LYS A 372 29.37 11.18 13.87
N ASP A 373 29.50 11.13 12.54
CA ASP A 373 28.44 11.57 11.64
C ASP A 373 27.38 10.48 11.47
N ILE A 374 27.78 9.20 11.42
CA ILE A 374 26.85 8.07 11.31
C ILE A 374 27.32 6.93 12.24
N PRO A 375 27.10 7.05 13.57
CA PRO A 375 27.41 5.97 14.49
C PRO A 375 26.61 4.69 14.20
N LEU A 376 27.26 3.54 14.34
CA LEU A 376 26.65 2.22 14.24
C LEU A 376 25.71 1.91 15.43
N PHE A 377 24.87 0.88 15.28
CA PHE A 377 23.95 0.37 16.32
C PHE A 377 22.98 1.41 16.89
N PRO A 378 22.05 1.95 16.09
CA PRO A 378 21.07 2.91 16.58
C PRO A 378 20.14 2.29 17.63
N GLU A 379 19.83 3.06 18.66
CA GLU A 379 19.06 2.62 19.83
C GLU A 379 18.03 3.66 20.25
N HIS A 380 16.91 3.20 20.79
CA HIS A 380 15.87 4.09 21.29
C HIS A 380 16.26 4.63 22.66
N HIS A 381 16.44 5.94 22.75
CA HIS A 381 16.70 6.66 24.00
C HIS A 381 15.88 7.94 24.06
N ILE A 382 15.67 8.47 25.26
CA ILE A 382 15.08 9.79 25.43
C ILE A 382 16.23 10.81 25.40
N PRO A 383 16.40 11.59 24.33
CA PRO A 383 17.49 12.57 24.29
C PRO A 383 17.24 13.69 25.31
N PRO A 384 18.30 14.42 25.72
CA PRO A 384 18.15 15.57 26.59
C PRO A 384 17.10 16.54 26.05
N LYS A 385 16.21 17.03 26.92
CA LYS A 385 15.11 17.95 26.59
C LYS A 385 13.97 17.36 25.74
N SER A 386 13.96 16.06 25.48
CA SER A 386 12.80 15.35 24.91
C SER A 386 12.02 14.63 26.01
N LYS A 387 10.71 14.48 25.82
CA LYS A 387 9.85 13.60 26.63
C LYS A 387 9.55 12.27 25.93
N LEU A 388 9.91 12.17 24.65
CA LEU A 388 9.62 11.01 23.80
C LEU A 388 10.91 10.28 23.44
N PRO A 389 10.88 8.93 23.39
CA PRO A 389 11.99 8.15 22.88
C PRO A 389 12.21 8.47 21.39
N LYS A 390 13.47 8.55 21.00
CA LYS A 390 13.90 8.72 19.61
C LYS A 390 14.93 7.66 19.28
N LEU A 391 14.98 7.27 18.01
CA LEU A 391 16.07 6.44 17.50
C LEU A 391 17.32 7.31 17.41
N LEU A 392 18.32 7.04 18.25
CA LEU A 392 19.56 7.80 18.31
C LEU A 392 20.72 6.94 17.80
N THR A 393 21.61 7.56 17.03
CA THR A 393 22.93 7.01 16.71
C THR A 393 23.93 7.54 17.74
N THR A 394 24.45 6.66 18.59
CA THR A 394 25.34 7.05 19.69
C THR A 394 26.65 6.28 19.60
N LEU A 395 27.75 6.92 20.02
CA LEU A 395 29.08 6.31 20.11
C LEU A 395 29.27 5.49 21.40
N TYR A 396 28.19 5.20 22.13
CA TYR A 396 28.28 4.45 23.38
C TYR A 396 28.51 2.97 23.13
N ASN A 397 29.11 2.29 24.12
CA ASN A 397 29.03 0.83 24.22
C ASN A 397 27.56 0.39 24.21
N LYS A 398 27.30 -0.79 23.65
CA LYS A 398 25.95 -1.36 23.62
C LYS A 398 25.94 -2.64 24.44
N THR A 399 24.91 -2.80 25.25
CA THR A 399 24.69 -3.99 26.05
C THR A 399 23.41 -4.67 25.63
N ARG A 400 23.43 -5.99 25.46
CA ARG A 400 22.29 -6.83 25.07
C ARG A 400 21.59 -6.32 23.81
N TYR A 401 22.36 -5.81 22.86
CA TYR A 401 21.87 -5.27 21.61
C TYR A 401 21.49 -6.42 20.67
N VAL A 402 20.27 -6.38 20.13
CA VAL A 402 19.80 -7.38 19.16
C VAL A 402 20.15 -6.92 17.74
N VAL A 403 20.91 -7.73 17.01
CA VAL A 403 21.43 -7.38 15.68
C VAL A 403 21.44 -8.56 14.73
N HIS A 404 21.11 -8.31 13.47
CA HIS A 404 21.27 -9.27 12.39
C HIS A 404 22.76 -9.54 12.10
N TYR A 405 23.15 -10.79 11.85
CA TYR A 405 24.57 -11.18 11.73
C TYR A 405 25.35 -10.36 10.69
N ARG A 406 24.72 -10.01 9.56
CA ARG A 406 25.35 -9.17 8.52
C ARG A 406 25.71 -7.77 9.02
N ASN A 407 24.83 -7.15 9.82
CA ASN A 407 25.09 -5.84 10.40
C ASN A 407 26.17 -5.93 11.49
N LEU A 408 26.20 -7.01 12.27
CA LEU A 408 27.28 -7.25 13.24
C LEU A 408 28.61 -7.44 12.52
N LYS A 409 28.66 -8.29 11.49
CA LYS A 409 29.85 -8.53 10.67
C LYS A 409 30.42 -7.23 10.11
N GLN A 410 29.59 -6.39 9.48
CA GLN A 410 29.99 -5.07 9.00
C GLN A 410 30.53 -4.19 10.14
N ALA A 411 29.88 -4.17 11.30
CA ALA A 411 30.34 -3.35 12.41
C ALA A 411 31.71 -3.78 12.95
N LEU A 412 31.99 -5.09 12.99
CA LEU A 412 33.30 -5.60 13.39
C LEU A 412 34.38 -5.25 12.36
N GLU A 413 34.07 -5.31 11.07
CA GLU A 413 34.96 -4.85 9.99
C GLU A 413 35.27 -3.35 10.09
N LEU A 414 34.31 -2.55 10.59
CA LEU A 414 34.48 -1.14 10.89
C LEU A 414 35.19 -0.87 12.24
N GLY A 415 35.69 -1.90 12.92
CA GLY A 415 36.53 -1.79 14.12
C GLY A 415 35.79 -1.85 15.45
N ILE A 416 34.47 -2.11 15.47
CA ILE A 416 33.73 -2.36 16.71
C ILE A 416 34.23 -3.66 17.34
N ARG A 417 34.31 -3.69 18.67
CA ARG A 417 34.76 -4.87 19.41
C ARG A 417 33.58 -5.62 20.00
N LEU A 418 33.42 -6.89 19.60
CA LEU A 418 32.47 -7.79 20.25
C LEU A 418 33.04 -8.26 21.58
N THR A 419 32.32 -8.02 22.66
CA THR A 419 32.76 -8.39 24.02
C THR A 419 32.02 -9.61 24.56
N LYS A 420 30.75 -9.80 24.18
CA LYS A 420 29.94 -10.94 24.63
C LYS A 420 28.82 -11.26 23.66
N ILE A 421 28.52 -12.55 23.48
CA ILE A 421 27.28 -13.03 22.87
C ILE A 421 26.43 -13.66 23.97
N HIS A 422 25.18 -13.21 24.12
CA HIS A 422 24.25 -13.74 25.13
C HIS A 422 23.35 -14.84 24.56
N ARG A 423 22.79 -14.60 23.37
CA ARG A 423 21.84 -15.52 22.72
C ARG A 423 21.95 -15.38 21.21
N ILE A 424 21.67 -16.48 20.51
CA ILE A 424 21.60 -16.51 19.05
C ILE A 424 20.31 -17.21 18.62
N LEU A 425 19.51 -16.52 17.82
CA LEU A 425 18.39 -17.09 17.09
C LEU A 425 18.88 -17.46 15.68
N LYS A 426 18.88 -18.76 15.39
CA LYS A 426 19.18 -19.33 14.07
C LYS A 426 17.89 -19.50 13.29
N PHE A 427 17.94 -19.30 11.97
CA PHE A 427 16.81 -19.54 11.06
C PHE A 427 17.29 -19.92 9.66
N LYS A 428 16.44 -20.58 8.91
CA LYS A 428 16.55 -20.73 7.45
C LYS A 428 16.26 -19.39 6.77
N GLN A 429 17.09 -19.04 5.80
CA GLN A 429 16.90 -17.85 4.97
C GLN A 429 17.20 -18.13 3.49
N PHE A 430 16.56 -17.37 2.60
CA PHE A 430 16.88 -17.29 1.18
C PHE A 430 16.17 -16.07 0.58
N PRO A 431 16.49 -15.60 -0.65
CA PRO A 431 15.89 -14.38 -1.21
C PRO A 431 14.49 -14.60 -1.78
N TRP A 432 13.54 -15.02 -0.94
CA TRP A 432 12.19 -15.43 -1.34
C TRP A 432 11.33 -14.29 -1.91
N LEU A 433 11.59 -13.04 -1.56
CA LEU A 433 10.88 -11.86 -2.09
C LEU A 433 11.45 -11.36 -3.43
N LYS A 434 12.68 -11.73 -3.78
CA LYS A 434 13.43 -11.13 -4.88
C LYS A 434 12.68 -11.16 -6.20
N ALA A 435 12.14 -12.33 -6.57
CA ALA A 435 11.41 -12.48 -7.84
C ALA A 435 10.16 -11.58 -7.91
N TYR A 436 9.45 -11.41 -6.79
CA TYR A 436 8.28 -10.52 -6.74
C TYR A 436 8.69 -9.04 -6.82
N ILE A 437 9.78 -8.64 -6.15
CA ILE A 437 10.31 -7.28 -6.24
C ILE A 437 10.79 -6.97 -7.66
N GLU A 438 11.48 -7.91 -8.31
CA GLU A 438 11.96 -7.78 -9.69
C GLU A 438 10.80 -7.66 -10.69
N LEU A 439 9.73 -8.46 -10.52
CA LEU A 439 8.51 -8.33 -11.31
C LEU A 439 7.94 -6.91 -11.23
N ASN A 440 7.70 -6.40 -10.02
CA ASN A 440 7.12 -5.07 -9.84
C ASN A 440 8.04 -3.95 -10.33
N THR A 441 9.36 -4.10 -10.12
CA THR A 441 10.36 -3.16 -10.64
C THR A 441 10.34 -3.11 -12.17
N LYS A 442 10.22 -4.27 -12.84
CA LYS A 442 10.09 -4.36 -14.29
C LYS A 442 8.80 -3.71 -14.79
N LEU A 443 7.66 -4.05 -14.18
CA LEU A 443 6.36 -3.48 -14.52
C LEU A 443 6.37 -1.95 -14.37
N ARG A 444 6.98 -1.45 -13.29
CA ARG A 444 7.16 -0.01 -13.05
C ARG A 444 8.04 0.66 -14.11
N ALA A 445 9.11 0.00 -14.55
CA ALA A 445 9.99 0.51 -15.60
C ALA A 445 9.32 0.54 -16.99
N GLU A 446 8.47 -0.45 -17.28
CA GLU A 446 7.73 -0.57 -18.55
C GLU A 446 6.46 0.31 -18.61
N SER A 447 6.02 0.82 -17.45
CA SER A 447 4.82 1.64 -17.31
C SER A 447 4.90 2.93 -18.12
N LYS A 448 3.86 3.18 -18.94
CA LYS A 448 3.82 4.33 -19.85
C LYS A 448 3.07 5.54 -19.29
N ASN A 449 2.35 5.36 -18.18
CA ASN A 449 1.64 6.41 -17.48
C ASN A 449 1.95 6.38 -15.98
N GLU A 450 1.77 7.54 -15.32
CA GLU A 450 2.06 7.69 -13.88
C GLU A 450 1.13 6.86 -12.99
N PHE A 451 -0.06 6.52 -13.47
CA PHE A 451 -1.00 5.63 -12.77
C PHE A 451 -0.42 4.23 -12.58
N GLU A 452 0.10 3.64 -13.65
CA GLU A 452 0.77 2.33 -13.62
C GLU A 452 2.01 2.38 -12.75
N LYS A 453 2.87 3.38 -12.93
CA LYS A 453 4.07 3.52 -12.10
C LYS A 453 3.76 3.59 -10.62
N LYS A 454 2.67 4.25 -10.22
CA LYS A 454 2.25 4.35 -8.81
C LYS A 454 1.57 3.08 -8.29
N SER A 455 1.13 2.20 -9.18
CA SER A 455 0.48 0.93 -8.84
C SER A 455 1.48 -0.21 -8.59
N PHE A 456 2.76 -0.04 -9.00
CA PHE A 456 3.83 -1.05 -8.93
C PHE A 456 4.97 -0.69 -7.96
#